data_AF-A0A178UY53-F1
#
_entry.id   AF-A0A178UY53-F1
#
_cell.length_a   1.000
_cell.length_b   1.000
_cell.length_c   1.000
_cell.angle_alpha   90.00
_cell.angle_beta   90.00
_cell.angle_gamma   90.00
#
_symmetry.space_group_name_H-M   'P 1'
#
loop_
_entity.id
_entity.type
_entity.pdbx_description
1 polymer ?
#
loop_
_entity_poly.entity_id
_entity_poly.type
_entity_poly.pdbx_seq_one_letter_code
_entity_poly.pdbx_strand_id
1 'polypeptide(L)'
;MLTGQIPYSDLEIGTALYNIGTGKLPKIPDILSLDARDFILTCLKVNPEERPTAAELLNHPFVNRPLPSSGSGSVSSLLCR
;
A
#
# COMPACT_ATOMS: atom_id res chain seq x y z
N MET A 1 -4.02 -4.98 -8.63
CA MET A 1 -4.21 -4.65 -7.20
C MET A 1 -4.82 -3.25 -7.06
N LEU A 2 -5.41 -2.95 -5.90
CA LEU A 2 -6.36 -1.86 -5.57
C LEU A 2 -7.38 -1.51 -6.66
N THR A 3 -6.97 -0.83 -7.73
CA THR A 3 -7.84 -0.36 -8.82
C THR A 3 -8.03 -1.40 -9.92
N GLY A 4 -7.17 -2.42 -10.00
CA GLY A 4 -7.21 -3.42 -11.07
C GLY A 4 -6.73 -2.91 -12.43
N GLN A 5 -6.29 -1.66 -12.51
CA GLN A 5 -5.76 -1.01 -13.71
C GLN A 5 -4.33 -0.52 -13.46
N ILE A 6 -3.54 -0.41 -14.52
CA ILE A 6 -2.22 0.22 -14.44
C ILE A 6 -2.36 1.74 -14.21
N PRO A 7 -1.43 2.39 -13.48
CA PRO A 7 -1.40 3.84 -13.41
C PRO A 7 -1.36 4.47 -14.81
N TYR A 8 -2.12 5.54 -15.02
CA TYR A 8 -2.16 6.30 -16.28
C TYR A 8 -2.65 5.52 -17.52
N SER A 9 -3.45 4.47 -17.34
CA SER A 9 -4.02 3.65 -18.43
C SER A 9 -4.68 4.45 -19.54
N ASP A 10 -5.26 5.60 -19.22
CA ASP A 10 -6.01 6.46 -20.14
C ASP A 10 -5.16 7.55 -20.80
N LEU A 11 -3.85 7.61 -20.53
CA LEU A 11 -2.94 8.63 -21.07
C LEU A 11 -2.07 8.08 -22.19
N GLU A 12 -1.70 8.96 -23.13
CA GLU A 12 -0.64 8.65 -24.09
C GLU A 12 0.70 8.40 -23.36
N ILE A 13 1.50 7.47 -23.89
CA ILE A 13 2.77 7.02 -23.28
C ILE A 13 3.69 8.19 -22.93
N GLY A 14 3.84 9.18 -23.83
CA GLY A 14 4.69 10.35 -23.57
C GLY A 14 4.23 11.16 -22.36
N THR A 15 2.92 11.36 -22.23
CA THR A 15 2.32 12.06 -21.09
C THR A 15 2.46 11.27 -19.79
N ALA A 16 2.26 9.94 -19.86
CA ALA A 16 2.46 9.05 -18.71
C ALA A 16 3.92 9.10 -18.21
N LEU A 17 4.89 9.01 -19.12
CA LEU A 17 6.32 9.10 -18.79
C LEU A 17 6.68 10.45 -18.17
N TYR A 18 6.15 11.55 -18.71
CA TYR A 18 6.36 12.88 -18.13
C TYR A 18 5.81 12.99 -16.70
N ASN A 19 4.58 12.49 -16.45
CA ASN A 19 3.99 12.48 -15.12
C ASN A 19 4.81 11.64 -14.13
N ILE A 20 5.29 10.47 -14.56
CA ILE A 20 6.17 9.61 -13.75
C ILE A 20 7.47 10.34 -13.42
N GLY A 21 8.13 10.93 -14.42
CA GLY A 21 9.42 11.61 -14.25
C GLY A 21 9.34 12.88 -13.41
N THR A 22 8.19 13.56 -13.39
CA THR A 22 7.95 14.75 -12.55
C THR A 22 7.36 14.41 -11.18
N GLY A 23 7.11 13.14 -10.87
CA GLY A 23 6.54 12.73 -9.60
C GLY A 23 5.07 13.11 -9.42
N LYS A 24 4.36 13.44 -10.51
CA LYS A 24 2.90 13.54 -10.46
C LYS A 24 2.36 12.16 -10.07
N LEU A 25 1.41 12.13 -9.15
CA LEU A 25 0.83 10.88 -8.65
C LEU A 25 -0.36 10.44 -9.51
N PRO A 26 -0.58 9.13 -9.68
CA PRO A 26 -1.81 8.64 -10.26
C PRO A 26 -2.98 8.91 -9.30
N LYS A 27 -4.22 8.76 -9.79
CA LYS A 27 -5.40 8.90 -8.93
C LYS A 27 -5.38 7.83 -7.85
N ILE A 28 -5.28 8.24 -6.59
CA ILE A 28 -5.38 7.37 -5.42
C ILE A 28 -6.80 7.54 -4.85
N PRO A 29 -7.60 6.46 -4.72
CA PRO A 29 -8.96 6.56 -4.20
C PRO A 29 -9.01 7.08 -2.75
N ASP A 30 -9.91 8.03 -2.49
CA ASP A 30 -10.09 8.60 -1.14
C ASP A 30 -10.73 7.63 -0.13
N ILE A 31 -11.26 6.50 -0.61
CA ILE A 31 -11.83 5.43 0.23
C ILE A 31 -10.80 4.70 1.10
N LEU A 32 -9.51 4.91 0.83
CA LEU A 32 -8.43 4.28 1.58
C LEU A 32 -8.32 4.84 2.99
N SER A 33 -7.91 3.99 3.93
CA SER A 33 -7.49 4.47 5.25
C SER A 33 -6.32 5.44 5.13
N LEU A 34 -6.17 6.32 6.11
CA LEU A 34 -5.04 7.26 6.18
C LEU A 34 -3.71 6.51 6.08
N ASP A 35 -3.55 5.43 6.85
CA ASP A 35 -2.33 4.61 6.85
C ASP A 35 -2.06 3.97 5.47
N ALA A 36 -3.09 3.49 4.77
CA ALA A 36 -2.92 2.91 3.45
C ALA A 36 -2.52 3.95 2.40
N ARG A 37 -3.16 5.13 2.45
CA ARG A 37 -2.82 6.23 1.55
C ARG A 37 -1.39 6.72 1.80
N ASP A 38 -1.02 6.89 3.07
CA ASP A 38 0.33 7.30 3.48
C ASP A 38 1.40 6.29 3.03
N PHE A 39 1.13 4.99 3.18
CA PHE A 39 2.01 3.93 2.70
C PHE A 39 2.24 3.99 1.18
N ILE A 40 1.18 4.20 0.40
CA ILE A 40 1.27 4.33 -1.06
C ILE A 40 2.10 5.55 -1.44
N LEU A 41 1.85 6.70 -0.81
CA LEU A 41 2.58 7.95 -1.08
C LEU A 41 4.05 7.83 -0.73
N THR A 42 4.37 7.14 0.37
CA THR A 42 5.73 6.84 0.79
C THR A 42 6.47 5.98 -0.24
N CYS A 43 5.81 4.94 -0.78
CA CYS A 43 6.39 4.11 -1.84
C CYS A 43 6.63 4.87 -3.15
N LEU A 44 5.77 5.85 -3.47
CA LEU A 44 5.76 6.56 -4.76
C LEU A 44 6.62 7.84 -4.78
N LYS A 45 7.55 8.01 -3.83
CA LYS A 45 8.53 9.10 -3.86
C LYS A 45 9.33 9.08 -5.16
N VAL A 46 9.36 10.23 -5.86
CA VAL A 46 10.06 10.38 -7.14
C VAL A 46 11.58 10.38 -6.95
N ASN A 47 12.07 11.07 -5.92
CA ASN A 47 13.46 11.04 -5.55
C ASN A 47 13.78 9.66 -4.93
N PRO A 48 14.71 8.88 -5.51
CA PRO A 48 15.06 7.56 -4.98
C PRO A 48 15.65 7.64 -3.57
N GLU A 49 16.34 8.72 -3.20
CA GLU A 49 16.94 8.88 -1.87
C GLU A 49 15.90 9.12 -0.77
N GLU A 50 14.70 9.62 -1.13
CA GLU A 50 13.58 9.77 -0.20
C GLU A 50 12.73 8.50 -0.08
N ARG A 51 12.96 7.49 -0.94
CA ARG A 51 12.17 6.26 -0.96
C ARG A 51 12.73 5.28 0.07
N PRO A 52 11.96 4.90 1.11
CA PRO A 52 12.44 3.96 2.10
C PRO A 52 12.67 2.57 1.51
N THR A 53 13.58 1.85 2.15
CA THR A 53 13.85 0.44 1.87
C THR A 53 12.64 -0.43 2.21
N ALA A 54 12.60 -1.63 1.64
CA ALA A 54 11.56 -2.61 2.00
C ALA A 54 11.56 -2.92 3.50
N ALA A 55 12.74 -2.99 4.14
CA ALA A 55 12.86 -3.24 5.57
C ALA A 55 12.24 -2.11 6.42
N GLU A 56 12.42 -0.85 6.03
CA GLU A 56 11.77 0.28 6.68
C GLU A 56 10.26 0.29 6.45
N LEU A 57 9.80 -0.02 5.23
CA LEU A 57 8.38 -0.10 4.89
C LEU A 57 7.62 -1.18 5.67
N LEU A 58 8.28 -2.29 6.03
CA LEU A 58 7.67 -3.33 6.87
C LEU A 58 7.31 -2.82 8.27
N ASN A 59 7.95 -1.76 8.75
CA ASN A 59 7.63 -1.12 10.03
C ASN A 59 6.49 -0.09 9.93
N HIS A 60 6.00 0.21 8.73
CA HIS A 60 4.94 1.19 8.52
C HIS A 60 3.60 0.73 9.16
N PRO A 61 2.81 1.62 9.79
CA PRO A 61 1.54 1.26 10.46
C PRO A 61 0.56 0.47 9.59
N PHE A 62 0.53 0.75 8.29
CA PHE A 62 -0.28 0.00 7.31
C PHE A 62 0.05 -1.50 7.26
N VAL A 63 1.34 -1.85 7.33
CA VAL A 63 1.82 -3.24 7.22
C VAL A 63 1.88 -3.90 8.60
N ASN A 64 2.30 -3.15 9.62
CA ASN A 64 2.54 -3.67 10.96
C ASN A 64 1.28 -3.72 11.84
N ARG A 65 0.11 -3.35 11.32
CA ARG A 65 -1.14 -3.51 12.06
C ARG A 65 -1.49 -5.00 12.13
N PRO A 66 -1.68 -5.57 13.33
CA PRO A 66 -2.20 -6.93 13.43
C PRO A 66 -3.56 -6.95 12.74
N LEU A 67 -3.74 -7.88 11.80
CA LEU A 67 -5.06 -8.14 11.24
C LEU A 67 -6.01 -8.34 12.44
N PRO A 68 -7.21 -7.73 12.44
CA PRO A 68 -8.20 -8.08 13.45
C PRO A 68 -8.29 -9.60 13.39
N SER A 69 -7.94 -10.25 14.50
CA SER A 69 -7.97 -11.70 14.59
C SER A 69 -9.42 -12.06 14.35
N SER A 70 -9.77 -12.38 13.09
CA SER A 70 -10.92 -13.22 12.79
C SER A 70 -10.68 -14.42 13.68
N GLY A 71 -11.40 -14.47 14.80
CA GLY A 71 -11.07 -15.35 15.91
C GLY A 71 -10.75 -16.72 15.35
N SER A 72 -9.46 -17.05 15.33
CA SER A 72 -9.07 -18.44 15.34
C SER A 72 -9.55 -18.87 16.71
N GLY A 73 -10.76 -19.42 16.75
CA GLY A 73 -11.33 -19.97 17.95
C GLY A 73 -10.25 -20.88 18.51
N SER A 74 -9.69 -20.49 19.65
CA SER A 74 -9.16 -21.48 20.57
C SER A 74 -10.35 -22.41 20.83
N VAL A 75 -10.38 -23.53 20.11
CA VAL A 75 -11.00 -24.72 20.67
C VAL A 75 -10.15 -25.05 21.87
N SER A 76 -10.55 -24.51 23.01
CA SER A 76 -10.27 -25.14 24.28
C SER A 76 -10.76 -26.57 24.16
N SER A 77 -9.88 -27.50 23.79
CA SER A 77 -10.06 -28.91 24.10
C SER A 77 -9.77 -29.08 25.58
N LEU A 78 -10.66 -28.54 26.41
CA LEU A 78 -10.94 -29.16 27.70
C LEU A 78 -11.72 -30.45 27.42
N LEU A 79 -11.26 -31.53 28.05
CA LEU A 79 -11.84 -32.87 28.10
C LEU A 79 -11.66 -33.77 26.86
N CYS A 80 -10.58 -34.57 26.91
CA CYS A 80 -10.74 -36.03 26.90
C CYS A 80 -9.55 -36.69 27.62
N ARG A 81 -9.78 -37.02 28.89
CA ARG A 81 -9.06 -37.96 29.80
C ARG A 81 -7.55 -37.87 29.96
#